data_AF-A0A7L9RSU6-F1
#
_entry.id   AF-A0A7L9RSU6-F1
#
_cell.length_a   1.000
_cell.length_b   1.000
_cell.length_c   1.000
_cell.angle_alpha   90.00
_cell.angle_beta   90.00
_cell.angle_gamma   90.00
#
_symmetry.space_group_name_H-M   'P 1'
#
loop_
_entity.id
_entity.type
_entity.pdbx_description
1 polymer ?
#
loop_
_entity_poly.entity_id
_entity_poly.type
_entity_poly.pdbx_seq_one_letter_code
_entity_poly.pdbx_strand_id
1 'polypeptide(L)' 'MYSDQEIMKIIKLLQKGEGDDDQLAYWLQNELHGLESILDVIFHSDQGMLPSQEVLRIAREKNKPIIL' A
#
# COMPACT_ATOMS: atom_id res chain seq x y z
N MET A 1 -0.71 2.39 16.14
CA MET A 1 0.34 2.34 15.10
C MET A 1 0.45 0.91 14.64
N TYR A 2 0.05 0.61 13.41
CA TYR A 2 0.17 -0.73 12.84
C TYR A 2 1.64 -1.05 12.55
N SER A 3 2.03 -2.31 12.70
CA SER A 3 3.41 -2.72 12.42
C SER A 3 3.64 -2.80 10.92
N ASP A 4 4.84 -2.43 10.46
CA ASP A 4 5.25 -2.54 9.06
C ASP A 4 4.99 -3.95 8.48
N GLN A 5 5.05 -4.97 9.31
CA GLN A 5 4.71 -6.36 8.94
C GLN A 5 3.24 -6.56 8.56
N GLU A 6 2.30 -5.88 9.21
CA GLU A 6 0.87 -6.00 8.91
C GLU A 6 0.54 -5.29 7.59
N ILE A 7 1.10 -4.10 7.38
CA ILE A 7 0.98 -3.35 6.13
C ILE A 7 1.57 -4.16 4.97
N MET A 8 2.73 -4.80 5.16
CA MET A 8 3.31 -5.69 4.15
C MET A 8 2.44 -6.92 3.83
N LYS A 9 1.73 -7.48 4.82
CA LYS A 9 0.77 -8.57 4.58
C LYS A 9 -0.39 -8.09 3.72
N ILE A 10 -0.97 -6.94 4.04
CA ILE A 10 -2.07 -6.33 3.28
C ILE A 10 -1.64 -6.05 1.84
N ILE A 11 -0.46 -5.47 1.62
CA ILE A 11 0.08 -5.23 0.28
C ILE A 11 0.19 -6.54 -0.51
N LYS A 12 0.66 -7.64 0.12
CA LYS A 12 0.72 -8.95 -0.54
C LYS A 12 -0.65 -9.50 -0.90
N LEU A 13 -1.66 -9.32 -0.04
CA LEU A 13 -3.03 -9.72 -0.32
C LEU A 13 -3.57 -8.95 -1.53
N LEU A 14 -3.40 -7.62 -1.53
CA LEU A 14 -3.77 -6.73 -2.63
C LEU A 14 -3.10 -7.13 -3.96
N GLN A 15 -1.80 -7.46 -3.92
CA GLN A 15 -1.06 -7.92 -5.10
C GLN A 15 -1.58 -9.25 -5.67
N LYS A 16 -2.08 -10.13 -4.80
CA LYS A 16 -2.68 -11.40 -5.20
C LYS A 16 -4.13 -11.26 -5.66
N GLY A 17 -4.73 -10.08 -5.50
CA GLY A 17 -6.18 -9.88 -5.67
C GLY A 17 -7.00 -10.59 -4.58
N GLU A 18 -6.41 -10.82 -3.41
CA GLU A 18 -7.10 -11.38 -2.25
C GLU A 18 -7.64 -10.26 -1.36
N GLY A 19 -8.96 -10.25 -1.15
CA GLY A 19 -9.67 -9.28 -0.31
C GLY A 19 -10.96 -8.82 -0.96
N ASP A 20 -12.03 -8.79 -0.18
CA ASP A 20 -13.32 -8.23 -0.61
C ASP A 20 -13.31 -6.69 -0.54
N ASP A 21 -14.22 -6.03 -1.25
CA ASP A 21 -14.33 -4.57 -1.27
C ASP A 21 -14.45 -3.96 0.14
N ASP A 22 -15.15 -4.63 1.05
CA ASP A 22 -15.29 -4.21 2.45
C ASP A 22 -13.96 -4.27 3.21
N GLN A 23 -13.15 -5.31 2.98
CA GLN A 23 -11.82 -5.44 3.58
C GLN A 23 -10.87 -4.39 3.02
N LEU A 24 -10.96 -4.12 1.72
CA LEU A 24 -10.18 -3.10 1.05
C LEU A 24 -10.48 -1.70 1.62
N ALA A 25 -11.76 -1.38 1.80
CA ALA A 25 -12.20 -0.13 2.42
C ALA A 25 -11.71 -0.03 3.87
N TYR A 26 -11.79 -1.12 4.64
CA TYR A 26 -11.28 -1.17 6.01
C TYR A 26 -9.78 -0.89 6.05
N TRP A 27 -8.99 -1.55 5.19
CA TRP A 27 -7.54 -1.36 5.13
C TRP A 27 -7.17 0.07 4.71
N LEU A 28 -7.87 0.66 3.74
CA LEU A 28 -7.62 2.03 3.31
C LEU A 28 -7.91 3.06 4.41
N GLN A 29 -8.96 2.83 5.21
CA GLN A 29 -9.33 3.74 6.29
C GLN A 29 -8.55 3.54 7.59
N ASN A 30 -7.94 2.37 7.80
CA ASN A 30 -7.23 2.04 9.04
C ASN A 30 -5.71 1.84 8.81
N GLU A 31 -5.31 0.73 8.21
CA GLU A 31 -3.90 0.32 8.11
C GLU A 31 -3.09 1.09 7.05
N LEU A 32 -3.74 1.46 5.94
CA LEU A 32 -3.18 2.20 4.81
C LEU A 32 -3.62 3.68 4.82
N HIS A 33 -4.19 4.16 5.93
CA HIS A 33 -4.62 5.53 6.05
C HIS A 33 -3.44 6.50 5.89
N GLY A 34 -3.48 7.34 4.84
CA GLY A 34 -2.36 8.22 4.45
C GLY A 34 -1.32 7.55 3.55
N LEU A 35 -1.61 6.35 3.03
CA LEU A 35 -0.81 5.63 2.04
C LEU A 35 -1.66 5.27 0.81
N GLU A 36 -2.54 6.19 0.39
CA GLU A 36 -3.46 6.00 -0.75
C GLU A 36 -2.72 5.67 -2.06
N SER A 37 -1.47 6.13 -2.16
CA SER A 37 -0.57 5.83 -3.28
C SER A 37 -0.13 4.37 -3.34
N ILE A 38 -0.43 3.52 -2.35
CA ILE A 38 -0.12 2.07 -2.41
C ILE A 38 -0.83 1.43 -3.59
N LEU A 39 -2.11 1.75 -3.82
CA LEU A 39 -2.86 1.18 -4.93
C LEU A 39 -2.28 1.62 -6.27
N ASP A 40 -1.94 2.90 -6.40
CA ASP A 40 -1.24 3.44 -7.57
C ASP A 40 0.07 2.68 -7.82
N VAL A 41 0.89 2.45 -6.80
CA VAL A 41 2.15 1.72 -6.94
C VAL A 41 1.94 0.24 -7.26
N ILE A 42 0.89 -0.41 -6.74
CA ILE A 42 0.59 -1.82 -7.05
C ILE A 42 0.07 -1.97 -8.48
N PHE A 43 -0.86 -1.11 -8.92
CA PHE A 43 -1.55 -1.24 -10.21
C PHE A 43 -0.81 -0.54 -11.37
N HIS A 44 -0.03 0.52 -11.11
CA HIS A 44 0.73 1.28 -12.11
C HIS A 44 2.24 1.05 -12.05
N SER A 45 2.73 0.02 -11.37
CA SER A 45 4.14 -0.36 -11.48
C SER A 45 4.45 -0.90 -12.88
N ASP A 46 4.98 -0.06 -13.75
CA ASP A 46 5.57 -0.41 -15.05
C ASP A 46 6.71 -1.44 -14.94
N GLN A 47 7.24 -1.68 -13.73
CA GLN A 47 8.35 -2.61 -13.47
C GLN A 47 7.89 -4.02 -13.04
N GLY A 48 6.60 -4.34 -13.14
CA GLY A 48 6.05 -5.64 -12.72
C GLY A 48 5.72 -5.70 -11.23
N MET A 49 5.48 -6.91 -10.69
CA MET A 49 5.18 -7.11 -9.26
C MET A 49 6.36 -6.68 -8.38
N LEU A 50 6.29 -5.45 -7.86
CA LEU A 50 7.25 -4.95 -6.88
C LEU A 50 7.10 -5.72 -5.56
N PRO A 51 8.19 -5.99 -4.83
CA PRO A 51 8.08 -6.57 -3.51
C PRO A 51 7.30 -5.65 -2.57
N SER A 52 6.52 -6.22 -1.66
CA SER A 52 5.64 -5.48 -0.74
C SER A 52 6.36 -4.41 0.10
N GLN A 53 7.66 -4.61 0.35
CA GLN A 53 8.52 -3.66 1.06
C GLN A 53 8.87 -2.43 0.20
N GLU A 54 9.08 -2.63 -1.11
CA GLU A 54 9.35 -1.57 -2.07
C GLU A 54 8.12 -0.69 -2.25
N VAL A 55 6.95 -1.33 -2.38
CA VAL A 55 5.65 -0.64 -2.48
C VAL A 55 5.43 0.26 -1.26
N LEU A 56 5.67 -0.26 -0.05
CA LEU A 56 5.56 0.52 1.18
C LEU A 56 6.54 1.69 1.21
N ARG A 57 7.78 1.49 0.76
CA ARG A 57 8.81 2.54 0.69
C ARG A 57 8.38 3.66 -0.27
N ILE A 58 7.98 3.31 -1.49
CA ILE A 58 7.55 4.27 -2.52
C ILE A 58 6.29 5.00 -2.08
N ALA A 59 5.30 4.29 -1.52
CA ALA A 59 4.09 4.91 -1.02
C ALA A 59 4.37 5.89 0.13
N ARG A 60 5.31 5.57 1.03
CA ARG A 60 5.78 6.48 2.07
C ARG A 60 6.50 7.70 1.48
N GLU A 61 7.32 7.52 0.45
CA GLU A 61 8.01 8.63 -0.21
C GLU A 61 7.04 9.56 -0.96
N LYS A 62 6.05 9.01 -1.66
CA LYS A 62 5.00 9.78 -2.34
C LYS A 62 4.08 10.53 -1.37
N ASN A 63 3.83 9.97 -0.17
CA ASN A 63 2.99 10.61 0.86
C ASN A 63 3.77 11.54 1.80
N LYS A 64 5.09 11.70 1.65
CA LYS A 64 5.80 12.74 2.39
C LYS A 64 5.33 14.10 1.87
N PRO A 65 4.89 15.02 2.75
CA PRO A 65 4.59 16.39 2.33
C PRO A 65 5.86 16.97 1.69
N ILE A 66 5.73 17.51 0.48
CA ILE A 66 6.79 18.28 -0.16
C ILE A 66 6.99 19.51 0.72
N ILE A 67 8.06 19.51 1.51
CA ILE A 67 8.50 20.69 2.25
C ILE A 67 9.22 21.55 1.21
N LEU A 68 8.52 22.55 0.67
CA LEU A 68 9.07 23.62 -0.17
C LEU A 68 9.70 24.70 0.70
#